data_AF-D0P1Z3-F1
#
_entry.id   AF-D0P1Z3-F1
#
_cell.length_a   1.000
_cell.length_b   1.000
_cell.length_c   1.000
_cell.angle_alpha   90.00
_cell.angle_beta   90.00
_cell.angle_gamma   90.00
#
_symmetry.space_group_name_H-M   'P 1'
#
loop_
_entity.id
_entity.type
_entity.pdbx_description
1 polymer ?
#
loop_
_entity_poly.entity_id
_entity_poly.type
_entity_poly.pdbx_seq_one_letter_code
_entity_poly.pdbx_strand_id
1 'polypeptide(L)'
;MAKTLRRPLPPSPPLLTSVAFVCRQWPRIEALDHVTRELDVLLDNSQLWTLAEACGAGHEHLVDRIAARNIAKIRNMGKLQRQALATSAMASAAAGGHIAVLRRLAVLFPQARVTKAVEAAARNGRVEVLAWLHEQQDTLEVFWGAREMLVAVRGGNLDTAQWLHRHTTPPEHQFLIDVAARNGDLAMIQWLHSVGAADECTVNAVTNAAENGHLETIKWLTEHCFRSDCPSIRMDQAAANGHLEVIRYLHANGSRCTTNAMNMAAANGHLETVQWLHENRTEGCERAAIDQAAVNGHLNVVQWLHANRTEGCTTIAMNGAARRGFFGVVKWLHANRNEGCTTKAMDNSAKNGHVEIVQWLHQFRAEGCTTAAMDQAAAYGHLETVKWLHEHRSEGCTTAAMDDAALNGHLHVVQWLHESRSEGCTTAAMDNAAAFGHLAVVQWLHTNREEGCTADAMDRAARQGHFDMIKWLQVHRTEGCSLFAMNNAAGAGRLDILQWLHLNYGMGCNNRAMEAAAFGGHFDILDFLHREDLTHCTADVAIKAVAEGHLEILEWLFQHYPEPIPSARLLRIAKRHDLYCVDWLVRTGKAVDYDMW
;
A
#
# COMPACT_ATOMS: atom_id res chain seq x y z
N MET A 1 -31.52 -45.43 32.97
CA MET A 1 -30.23 -44.93 33.49
C MET A 1 -29.31 -44.65 32.31
N ALA A 2 -29.21 -43.38 31.92
CA ALA A 2 -28.43 -42.93 30.77
C ALA A 2 -26.93 -42.93 31.10
N LYS A 3 -26.13 -43.63 30.28
CA LYS A 3 -24.67 -43.49 30.27
C LYS A 3 -24.32 -42.16 29.60
N THR A 4 -23.79 -41.23 30.38
CA THR A 4 -23.13 -40.01 29.90
C THR A 4 -21.85 -40.40 29.15
N LEU A 5 -21.92 -40.37 27.81
CA LEU A 5 -20.74 -40.35 26.94
C LEU A 5 -19.99 -39.03 27.19
N ARG A 6 -18.90 -39.09 27.96
CA ARG A 6 -17.92 -38.00 28.02
C ARG A 6 -17.35 -37.79 26.61
N ARG A 7 -17.58 -36.61 26.03
CA ARG A 7 -16.87 -36.17 24.82
C ARG A 7 -15.35 -36.24 25.08
N PRO A 8 -14.53 -36.72 24.12
CA PRO A 8 -13.08 -36.75 24.29
C PRO A 8 -12.53 -35.32 24.44
N LEU A 9 -11.55 -35.15 25.33
CA LEU A 9 -10.77 -33.93 25.48
C LEU A 9 -10.16 -33.53 24.12
N PRO A 10 -10.04 -32.23 23.79
CA PRO A 10 -9.41 -31.82 22.54
C PRO A 10 -7.96 -32.33 22.47
N PRO A 11 -7.46 -32.69 21.28
CA PRO A 11 -6.05 -33.05 21.13
C PRO A 11 -5.21 -31.88 21.61
N SER A 12 -4.33 -32.13 22.58
CA SER A 12 -3.38 -31.12 23.04
C SER A 12 -2.46 -30.70 21.89
N PRO A 13 -2.07 -29.42 21.80
CA PRO A 13 -1.18 -28.97 20.73
C PRO A 13 0.12 -29.80 20.75
N PRO A 14 0.70 -30.10 19.57
CA PRO A 14 1.97 -30.83 19.50
C PRO A 14 3.07 -30.02 20.18
N LEU A 15 3.92 -30.64 21.00
CA LEU A 15 5.02 -29.96 21.69
C LEU A 15 5.94 -29.22 20.71
N LEU A 16 6.49 -28.08 21.13
CA LEU A 16 7.53 -27.37 20.39
C LEU A 16 8.71 -28.31 20.17
N THR A 17 9.34 -28.25 19.00
CA THR A 17 10.50 -29.10 18.68
C THR A 17 11.63 -28.94 19.71
N SER A 18 11.83 -27.73 20.22
CA SER A 18 12.77 -27.44 21.31
C SER A 18 12.41 -28.18 22.61
N VAL A 19 11.13 -28.18 22.98
CA VAL A 19 10.64 -28.87 24.19
C VAL A 19 10.68 -30.38 24.01
N ALA A 20 10.24 -30.89 22.86
CA ALA A 20 10.34 -32.30 22.52
C ALA A 20 11.80 -32.79 22.54
N PHE A 21 12.75 -31.96 22.08
CA PHE A 21 14.18 -32.26 22.19
C PHE A 21 14.65 -32.33 23.65
N VAL A 22 14.28 -31.35 24.49
CA VAL A 22 14.61 -31.36 25.92
C VAL A 22 14.02 -32.59 26.61
N CYS A 23 12.76 -32.95 26.35
CA CYS A 23 12.13 -34.14 26.89
C CYS A 23 12.88 -35.42 26.50
N ARG A 24 13.29 -35.55 25.23
CA ARG A 24 14.09 -36.70 24.75
C ARG A 24 15.47 -36.80 25.42
N GLN A 25 16.12 -35.68 25.71
CA GLN A 25 17.41 -35.66 26.39
C GLN A 25 17.29 -35.93 27.90
N TRP A 26 16.12 -35.70 28.47
CA TRP A 26 15.87 -35.83 29.91
C TRP A 26 14.58 -36.62 30.18
N PRO A 27 14.61 -37.96 30.10
CA PRO A 27 13.42 -38.82 30.24
C PRO A 27 12.65 -38.65 31.57
N ARG A 28 13.33 -38.17 32.62
CA ARG A 28 12.68 -37.81 33.90
C ARG A 28 11.74 -36.60 33.79
N ILE A 29 12.03 -35.66 32.90
CA ILE A 29 11.19 -34.49 32.60
C ILE A 29 10.05 -34.91 31.66
N GLU A 30 10.33 -35.77 30.68
CA GLU A 30 9.31 -36.35 29.79
C GLU A 30 8.24 -37.12 30.57
N ALA A 31 8.62 -37.84 31.63
CA ALA A 31 7.69 -38.54 32.51
C ALA A 31 6.74 -37.61 33.31
N LEU A 32 7.02 -36.30 33.34
CA LEU A 32 6.21 -35.29 34.03
C LEU A 32 5.47 -34.42 33.00
N ASP A 33 4.29 -34.87 32.59
CA ASP A 33 3.48 -34.17 31.57
C ASP A 33 3.24 -32.70 31.94
N HIS A 34 2.86 -32.40 33.18
CA HIS A 34 2.65 -31.01 33.64
C HIS A 34 3.89 -30.12 33.47
N VAL A 35 5.10 -30.61 33.77
CA VAL A 35 6.35 -29.84 33.59
C VAL A 35 6.64 -29.63 32.12
N THR A 36 6.45 -30.68 31.31
CA THR A 36 6.62 -30.61 29.85
C THR A 36 5.66 -29.59 29.24
N ARG A 37 4.42 -29.49 29.74
CA ARG A 37 3.43 -28.52 29.28
C ARG A 37 3.74 -27.09 29.71
N GLU A 38 4.22 -26.87 30.93
CA GLU A 38 4.64 -25.53 31.37
C GLU A 38 5.84 -25.01 30.55
N LEU A 39 6.82 -25.86 30.26
CA LEU A 39 7.94 -25.52 29.37
C LEU A 39 7.45 -25.20 27.94
N ASP A 40 6.47 -25.96 27.45
CA ASP A 40 5.85 -25.73 26.14
C ASP A 40 5.13 -24.39 26.07
N VAL A 41 4.38 -24.01 27.10
CA VAL A 41 3.67 -22.72 27.19
C VAL A 41 4.66 -21.56 27.33
N LEU A 42 5.68 -21.70 28.17
CA LEU A 42 6.67 -20.64 28.42
C LEU A 42 7.44 -20.25 27.15
N LEU A 43 7.75 -21.22 26.29
CA LEU A 43 8.52 -21.01 25.07
C LEU A 43 7.62 -20.75 23.84
N ASP A 44 6.30 -20.69 24.02
CA ASP A 44 5.34 -20.52 22.92
C ASP A 44 5.24 -19.06 22.45
N ASN A 45 6.04 -18.72 21.45
CA ASN A 45 5.97 -17.43 20.76
C ASN A 45 4.89 -17.37 19.67
N SER A 46 4.05 -18.41 19.49
CA SER A 46 2.97 -18.41 18.49
C SER A 46 1.89 -17.34 18.77
N GLN A 47 1.91 -16.72 19.96
CA GLN A 47 1.03 -15.61 20.30
C GLN A 47 1.30 -14.35 19.48
N LEU A 48 2.52 -14.20 18.97
CA LEU A 48 2.96 -13.08 18.14
C LEU A 48 2.53 -13.21 16.67
N TRP A 49 1.97 -14.36 16.29
CA TRP A 49 1.59 -14.67 14.92
C TRP A 49 0.07 -14.76 14.79
N THR A 50 -0.45 -14.09 13.78
CA THR A 50 -1.81 -14.36 13.29
C THR A 50 -1.81 -15.69 12.53
N LEU A 51 -3.00 -16.29 12.39
CA LEU A 51 -3.14 -17.51 11.59
C LEU A 51 -2.72 -17.26 10.13
N ALA A 52 -3.06 -16.10 9.56
CA ALA A 52 -2.74 -15.76 8.19
C ALA A 52 -1.23 -15.62 7.93
N GLU A 53 -0.49 -14.95 8.82
CA GLU A 53 0.97 -14.82 8.72
C GLU A 53 1.66 -16.19 8.78
N ALA A 54 1.25 -17.04 9.72
CA ALA A 54 1.79 -18.40 9.83
C ALA A 54 1.49 -19.24 8.59
N CYS A 55 0.30 -19.07 8.01
CA CYS A 55 -0.09 -19.71 6.76
C CYS A 55 0.73 -19.22 5.56
N GLY A 56 1.00 -17.91 5.46
CA GLY A 56 1.85 -17.33 4.43
C GLY A 56 3.31 -17.81 4.51
N ALA A 57 3.81 -18.03 5.73
CA ALA A 57 5.16 -18.58 5.96
C ALA A 57 5.26 -20.09 5.67
N GLY A 58 4.13 -20.81 5.53
CA GLY A 58 4.11 -22.24 5.20
C GLY A 58 4.45 -23.18 6.35
N HIS A 59 4.49 -22.69 7.59
CA HIS A 59 4.90 -23.48 8.75
C HIS A 59 3.75 -24.34 9.29
N GLU A 60 3.63 -25.59 8.84
CA GLU A 60 2.56 -26.51 9.24
C GLU A 60 2.38 -26.65 10.76
N HIS A 61 3.48 -26.85 11.50
CA HIS A 61 3.43 -27.01 12.97
C HIS A 61 2.98 -25.74 13.69
N LEU A 62 3.33 -24.57 13.17
CA LEU A 62 2.91 -23.29 13.73
C LEU A 62 1.41 -23.08 13.48
N VAL A 63 0.92 -23.42 12.28
CA VAL A 63 -0.50 -23.37 11.93
C VAL A 63 -1.31 -24.31 12.83
N ASP A 64 -0.87 -25.56 13.01
CA ASP A 64 -1.53 -26.52 13.91
C ASP A 64 -1.59 -26.00 15.35
N ARG A 65 -0.48 -25.43 15.84
CA ARG A 65 -0.40 -24.87 17.20
C ARG A 65 -1.33 -23.68 17.37
N ILE A 66 -1.33 -22.72 16.45
CA ILE A 66 -2.21 -21.55 16.48
C ILE A 66 -3.68 -21.99 16.39
N ALA A 67 -3.99 -22.95 15.51
CA ALA A 67 -5.34 -23.48 15.35
C ALA A 67 -5.81 -24.22 16.61
N ALA A 68 -4.98 -25.07 17.21
CA ALA A 68 -5.27 -25.80 18.45
C ALA A 68 -5.49 -24.84 19.63
N ARG A 69 -4.64 -23.83 19.79
CA ARG A 69 -4.79 -22.78 20.80
C ARG A 69 -6.11 -22.03 20.67
N ASN A 70 -6.51 -21.73 19.43
CA ASN A 70 -7.72 -20.98 19.13
C ASN A 70 -8.94 -21.85 18.87
N ILE A 71 -8.87 -23.18 19.00
CA ILE A 71 -9.93 -24.08 18.53
C ILE A 71 -11.27 -23.85 19.24
N ALA A 72 -11.23 -23.56 20.54
CA ALA A 72 -12.43 -23.23 21.30
C ALA A 72 -13.05 -21.92 20.82
N LYS A 73 -12.22 -20.91 20.56
CA LYS A 73 -12.64 -19.62 19.99
C LYS A 73 -13.25 -19.82 18.60
N ILE A 74 -12.57 -20.55 17.72
CA ILE A 74 -13.01 -20.86 16.35
C ILE A 74 -14.34 -21.62 16.35
N ARG A 75 -14.53 -22.60 17.24
CA ARG A 75 -15.78 -23.35 17.36
C ARG A 75 -16.97 -22.49 17.80
N ASN A 76 -16.71 -21.48 18.63
CA ASN A 76 -17.73 -20.57 19.14
C ASN A 76 -18.00 -19.38 18.21
N MET A 77 -17.21 -19.20 17.14
CA MET A 77 -17.43 -18.15 16.15
C MET A 77 -18.68 -18.41 15.30
N GLY A 78 -19.37 -17.32 14.93
CA GLY A 78 -20.44 -17.35 13.94
C GLY A 78 -19.94 -17.85 12.57
N LYS A 79 -20.87 -18.25 11.69
CA LYS A 79 -20.54 -18.76 10.34
C LYS A 79 -19.64 -17.77 9.55
N LEU A 80 -20.00 -16.49 9.59
CA LEU A 80 -19.32 -15.43 8.83
C LEU A 80 -17.94 -15.07 9.41
N GLN A 81 -17.80 -15.09 10.74
CA GLN A 81 -16.49 -14.91 11.41
C GLN A 81 -15.50 -16.01 11.02
N ARG A 82 -15.96 -17.27 11.03
CA ARG A 82 -15.14 -18.40 10.59
C ARG A 82 -14.76 -18.27 9.13
N GLN A 83 -15.69 -17.84 8.28
CA GLN A 83 -15.42 -17.61 6.86
C GLN A 83 -14.37 -16.51 6.65
N ALA A 84 -14.48 -15.35 7.32
CA ALA A 84 -13.50 -14.27 7.18
C ALA A 84 -12.08 -14.71 7.59
N LEU A 85 -11.97 -15.46 8.70
CA LEU A 85 -10.69 -16.03 9.14
C LEU A 85 -10.12 -17.02 8.10
N ALA A 86 -10.97 -17.90 7.54
CA ALA A 86 -10.58 -18.84 6.50
C ALA A 86 -10.11 -18.12 5.23
N THR A 87 -10.86 -17.11 4.77
CA THR A 87 -10.54 -16.30 3.58
C THR A 87 -9.12 -15.73 3.65
N SER A 88 -8.75 -15.09 4.77
CA SER A 88 -7.41 -14.50 4.95
C SER A 88 -6.30 -15.56 5.05
N ALA A 89 -6.51 -16.61 5.84
CA ALA A 89 -5.51 -17.66 6.05
C ALA A 89 -5.24 -18.47 4.79
N MET A 90 -6.29 -18.89 4.09
CA MET A 90 -6.18 -19.66 2.84
C MET A 90 -5.60 -18.82 1.72
N ALA A 91 -5.92 -17.52 1.62
CA ALA A 91 -5.31 -16.64 0.63
C ALA A 91 -3.79 -16.51 0.81
N SER A 92 -3.34 -16.38 2.07
CA SER A 92 -1.92 -16.27 2.40
C SER A 92 -1.16 -17.57 2.09
N ALA A 93 -1.72 -18.73 2.46
CA ALA A 93 -1.12 -20.03 2.13
C ALA A 93 -1.09 -20.28 0.61
N ALA A 94 -2.16 -19.90 -0.10
CA ALA A 94 -2.26 -20.06 -1.55
C ALA A 94 -1.24 -19.19 -2.31
N ALA A 95 -0.99 -17.95 -1.87
CA ALA A 95 0.07 -17.11 -2.43
C ALA A 95 1.46 -17.78 -2.34
N GLY A 96 1.74 -18.40 -1.19
CA GLY A 96 2.99 -19.10 -0.91
C GLY A 96 3.14 -20.46 -1.59
N GLY A 97 2.07 -21.03 -2.13
CA GLY A 97 2.09 -22.38 -2.71
C GLY A 97 1.98 -23.52 -1.68
N HIS A 98 1.56 -23.22 -0.44
CA HIS A 98 1.65 -24.16 0.70
C HIS A 98 0.47 -25.13 0.75
N ILE A 99 0.43 -26.11 -0.15
CA ILE A 99 -0.69 -27.08 -0.27
C ILE A 99 -0.92 -27.87 1.02
N ALA A 100 0.12 -28.25 1.75
CA ALA A 100 -0.02 -28.97 3.01
C ALA A 100 -0.76 -28.15 4.08
N VAL A 101 -0.45 -26.84 4.15
CA VAL A 101 -1.18 -25.89 5.01
C VAL A 101 -2.62 -25.73 4.54
N LEU A 102 -2.87 -25.60 3.24
CA LEU A 102 -4.22 -25.51 2.68
C LEU A 102 -5.08 -26.74 3.00
N ARG A 103 -4.53 -27.95 2.94
CA ARG A 103 -5.22 -29.19 3.33
C ARG A 103 -5.65 -29.16 4.80
N ARG A 104 -4.79 -28.66 5.69
CA ARG A 104 -5.12 -28.49 7.12
C ARG A 104 -6.23 -27.47 7.32
N LEU A 105 -6.14 -26.33 6.63
CA LEU A 105 -7.16 -25.28 6.70
C LEU A 105 -8.51 -25.77 6.16
N ALA A 106 -8.54 -26.57 5.09
CA ALA A 106 -9.78 -27.11 4.53
C ALA A 106 -10.51 -28.04 5.53
N VAL A 107 -9.75 -28.78 6.35
CA VAL A 107 -10.32 -29.59 7.44
C VAL A 107 -10.85 -28.71 8.58
N LEU A 108 -10.14 -27.62 8.90
CA LEU A 108 -10.54 -26.68 9.96
C LEU A 108 -11.76 -25.84 9.57
N PHE A 109 -11.88 -25.51 8.28
CA PHE A 109 -12.93 -24.67 7.71
C PHE A 109 -13.59 -25.38 6.52
N PRO A 110 -14.40 -26.43 6.79
CA PRO A 110 -15.12 -27.12 5.73
C PRO A 110 -16.14 -26.19 5.07
N GLN A 111 -16.32 -26.34 3.75
CA GLN A 111 -17.19 -25.49 2.92
C GLN A 111 -16.82 -23.99 2.95
N ALA A 112 -15.57 -23.66 3.29
CA ALA A 112 -15.12 -22.30 3.21
C ALA A 112 -15.05 -21.83 1.76
N ARG A 113 -15.42 -20.57 1.54
CA ARG A 113 -15.22 -19.87 0.27
C ARG A 113 -13.75 -19.49 0.10
N VAL A 114 -13.23 -19.68 -1.11
CA VAL A 114 -11.79 -19.57 -1.38
C VAL A 114 -11.45 -18.67 -2.57
N THR A 115 -12.34 -17.75 -2.96
CA THR A 115 -12.12 -16.79 -4.07
C THR A 115 -10.80 -16.03 -3.96
N LYS A 116 -10.51 -15.42 -2.80
CA LYS A 116 -9.24 -14.70 -2.58
C LYS A 116 -8.02 -15.63 -2.65
N ALA A 117 -8.17 -16.91 -2.32
CA ALA A 117 -7.09 -17.90 -2.44
C ALA A 117 -6.84 -18.30 -3.90
N VAL A 118 -7.90 -18.44 -4.71
CA VAL A 118 -7.78 -18.64 -6.17
C VAL A 118 -7.04 -17.47 -6.80
N GLU A 119 -7.45 -16.22 -6.52
CA GLU A 119 -6.77 -15.03 -7.04
C GLU A 119 -5.31 -14.94 -6.58
N ALA A 120 -5.04 -15.26 -5.32
CA ALA A 120 -3.69 -15.24 -4.76
C ALA A 120 -2.78 -16.28 -5.41
N ALA A 121 -3.27 -17.51 -5.61
CA ALA A 121 -2.56 -18.57 -6.32
C ALA A 121 -2.29 -18.17 -7.77
N ALA A 122 -3.29 -17.63 -8.47
CA ALA A 122 -3.17 -17.23 -9.87
C ALA A 122 -2.14 -16.10 -10.06
N ARG A 123 -2.19 -15.07 -9.22
CA ARG A 123 -1.24 -13.94 -9.22
C ARG A 123 0.21 -14.37 -9.01
N ASN A 124 0.44 -15.42 -8.22
CA ASN A 124 1.77 -15.92 -7.85
C ASN A 124 2.22 -17.16 -8.64
N GLY A 125 1.53 -17.51 -9.74
CA GLY A 125 1.97 -18.62 -10.58
C GLY A 125 1.79 -20.01 -9.98
N ARG A 126 0.89 -20.18 -8.99
CA ARG A 126 0.76 -21.44 -8.23
C ARG A 126 -0.25 -22.39 -8.89
N VAL A 127 0.12 -22.94 -10.04
CA VAL A 127 -0.72 -23.90 -10.80
C VAL A 127 -1.13 -25.10 -9.93
N GLU A 128 -0.22 -25.64 -9.14
CA GLU A 128 -0.49 -26.78 -8.26
C GLU A 128 -1.57 -26.48 -7.21
N VAL A 129 -1.61 -25.25 -6.68
CA VAL A 129 -2.65 -24.81 -5.76
C VAL A 129 -3.99 -24.68 -6.48
N LEU A 130 -4.01 -24.14 -7.71
CA LEU A 130 -5.23 -24.03 -8.49
C LEU A 130 -5.80 -25.41 -8.87
N ALA A 131 -4.94 -26.34 -9.29
CA ALA A 131 -5.31 -27.73 -9.55
C ALA A 131 -5.88 -28.39 -8.29
N TRP A 132 -5.21 -28.22 -7.15
CA TRP A 132 -5.72 -28.73 -5.87
C TRP A 132 -7.07 -28.12 -5.51
N LEU A 133 -7.25 -26.79 -5.60
CA LEU A 133 -8.52 -26.12 -5.34
C LEU A 133 -9.62 -26.63 -6.27
N HIS A 134 -9.31 -26.86 -7.55
CA HIS A 134 -10.23 -27.42 -8.52
C HIS A 134 -10.69 -28.85 -8.18
N GLU A 135 -9.81 -29.67 -7.61
CA GLU A 135 -10.17 -31.00 -7.08
C GLU A 135 -11.01 -30.93 -5.80
N GLN A 136 -10.95 -29.82 -5.06
CA GLN A 136 -11.65 -29.64 -3.79
C GLN A 136 -13.03 -28.96 -3.91
N GLN A 137 -13.64 -28.93 -5.10
CA GLN A 137 -14.97 -28.29 -5.30
C GLN A 137 -16.09 -28.91 -4.47
N ASP A 138 -15.96 -30.17 -4.06
CA ASP A 138 -16.92 -30.84 -3.18
C ASP A 138 -16.74 -30.46 -1.69
N THR A 139 -15.55 -29.99 -1.30
CA THR A 139 -15.18 -29.71 0.10
C THR A 139 -15.07 -28.22 0.40
N LEU A 140 -14.81 -27.39 -0.61
CA LEU A 140 -14.64 -25.95 -0.54
C LEU A 140 -15.52 -25.26 -1.60
N GLU A 141 -15.99 -24.05 -1.30
CA GLU A 141 -16.74 -23.26 -2.26
C GLU A 141 -15.77 -22.46 -3.14
N VAL A 142 -15.46 -23.01 -4.30
CA VAL A 142 -14.54 -22.44 -5.29
C VAL A 142 -15.34 -21.74 -6.38
N PHE A 143 -14.95 -20.51 -6.71
CA PHE A 143 -15.57 -19.73 -7.76
C PHE A 143 -14.52 -19.28 -8.78
N TRP A 144 -14.83 -19.52 -10.05
CA TRP A 144 -13.99 -19.21 -11.22
C TRP A 144 -14.66 -18.08 -12.00
N GLY A 145 -14.27 -16.84 -11.70
CA GLY A 145 -14.97 -15.62 -12.14
C GLY A 145 -14.13 -14.68 -13.01
N ALA A 146 -13.07 -15.19 -13.63
CA ALA A 146 -12.12 -14.51 -14.52
C ALA A 146 -11.26 -13.36 -13.97
N ARG A 147 -11.40 -12.95 -12.70
CA ARG A 147 -10.37 -12.11 -12.06
C ARG A 147 -9.04 -12.83 -11.98
N GLU A 148 -9.06 -14.14 -11.76
CA GLU A 148 -7.90 -15.03 -11.68
C GLU A 148 -7.10 -15.05 -12.99
N MET A 149 -7.76 -15.02 -14.16
CA MET A 149 -7.09 -14.95 -15.46
C MET A 149 -6.35 -13.62 -15.62
N LEU A 150 -7.02 -12.50 -15.33
CA LEU A 150 -6.42 -11.17 -15.42
C LEU A 150 -5.20 -11.03 -14.50
N VAL A 151 -5.29 -11.52 -13.25
CA VAL A 151 -4.15 -11.43 -12.32
C VAL A 151 -3.04 -12.43 -12.65
N ALA A 152 -3.34 -13.57 -13.29
CA ALA A 152 -2.33 -14.48 -13.83
C ALA A 152 -1.53 -13.81 -14.96
N VAL A 153 -2.22 -13.20 -15.93
CA VAL A 153 -1.60 -12.45 -17.04
C VAL A 153 -0.81 -11.25 -16.52
N ARG A 154 -1.37 -10.47 -15.58
CA ARG A 154 -0.67 -9.35 -14.95
C ARG A 154 0.61 -9.79 -14.22
N GLY A 155 0.61 -10.98 -13.64
CA GLY A 155 1.78 -11.59 -13.01
C GLY A 155 2.76 -12.26 -13.97
N GLY A 156 2.50 -12.30 -15.29
CA GLY A 156 3.35 -12.99 -16.27
C GLY A 156 3.34 -14.51 -16.14
N ASN A 157 2.29 -15.09 -15.55
CA ASN A 157 2.22 -16.52 -15.25
C ASN A 157 1.53 -17.28 -16.39
N LEU A 158 2.27 -17.58 -17.46
CA LEU A 158 1.75 -18.28 -18.64
C LEU A 158 1.12 -19.64 -18.31
N ASP A 159 1.81 -20.48 -17.53
CA ASP A 159 1.29 -21.81 -17.19
C ASP A 159 -0.02 -21.73 -16.41
N THR A 160 -0.15 -20.75 -15.52
CA THR A 160 -1.39 -20.47 -14.79
C THR A 160 -2.50 -20.02 -15.72
N ALA A 161 -2.23 -19.08 -16.63
CA ALA A 161 -3.22 -18.61 -17.59
C ALA A 161 -3.70 -19.74 -18.50
N GLN A 162 -2.77 -20.56 -19.00
CA GLN A 162 -3.09 -21.76 -19.79
C GLN A 162 -3.90 -22.77 -18.99
N TRP A 163 -3.54 -23.02 -17.74
CA TRP A 163 -4.26 -23.94 -16.88
C TRP A 163 -5.69 -23.45 -16.64
N LEU A 164 -5.88 -22.17 -16.31
CA LEU A 164 -7.19 -21.56 -16.13
C LEU A 164 -8.05 -21.67 -17.39
N HIS A 165 -7.49 -21.37 -18.57
CA HIS A 165 -8.20 -21.48 -19.84
C HIS A 165 -8.66 -22.91 -20.16
N ARG A 166 -7.85 -23.92 -19.81
CA ARG A 166 -8.16 -25.34 -20.09
C ARG A 166 -9.18 -25.95 -19.13
N HIS A 167 -9.20 -25.51 -17.87
CA HIS A 167 -9.94 -26.17 -16.80
C HIS A 167 -11.12 -25.35 -16.25
N THR A 168 -11.27 -24.10 -16.68
CA THR A 168 -12.33 -23.20 -16.21
C THR A 168 -13.01 -22.50 -17.40
N THR A 169 -14.17 -21.88 -17.16
CA THR A 169 -14.86 -21.03 -18.15
C THR A 169 -14.77 -19.57 -17.70
N PRO A 170 -13.61 -18.91 -17.85
CA PRO A 170 -13.46 -17.53 -17.42
C PRO A 170 -14.38 -16.64 -18.28
N PRO A 171 -15.17 -15.72 -17.69
CA PRO A 171 -15.84 -14.67 -18.46
C PRO A 171 -14.87 -13.96 -19.42
N GLU A 172 -15.35 -13.60 -20.61
CA GLU A 172 -14.58 -12.83 -21.60
C GLU A 172 -14.03 -11.56 -20.96
N HIS A 173 -12.72 -11.36 -21.04
CA HIS A 173 -12.06 -10.20 -20.48
C HIS A 173 -11.27 -9.48 -21.56
N GLN A 174 -11.83 -8.35 -21.94
CA GLN A 174 -11.19 -7.38 -22.79
C GLN A 174 -9.81 -7.00 -22.22
N PHE A 175 -8.83 -6.76 -23.09
CA PHE A 175 -7.52 -6.16 -22.77
C PHE A 175 -6.44 -7.07 -22.13
N LEU A 176 -6.56 -8.40 -22.15
CA LEU A 176 -5.48 -9.28 -21.65
C LEU A 176 -4.16 -9.09 -22.45
N ILE A 177 -4.27 -8.90 -23.77
CA ILE A 177 -3.11 -8.62 -24.64
C ILE A 177 -2.44 -7.30 -24.26
N ASP A 178 -3.20 -6.25 -23.91
CA ASP A 178 -2.64 -4.95 -23.50
C ASP A 178 -1.78 -5.09 -22.23
N VAL A 179 -2.22 -5.93 -21.29
CA VAL A 179 -1.50 -6.21 -20.05
C VAL A 179 -0.23 -7.03 -20.32
N ALA A 180 -0.32 -8.07 -21.15
CA ALA A 180 0.83 -8.87 -21.54
C ALA A 180 1.87 -8.04 -22.32
N ALA A 181 1.41 -7.15 -23.21
CA ALA A 181 2.26 -6.23 -23.97
C ALA A 181 2.98 -5.21 -23.09
N ARG A 182 2.31 -4.69 -22.05
CA ARG A 182 2.93 -3.83 -21.04
C ARG A 182 4.08 -4.53 -20.29
N ASN A 183 3.97 -5.84 -20.07
CA ASN A 183 4.97 -6.64 -19.39
C ASN A 183 6.06 -7.19 -20.35
N GLY A 184 5.89 -7.03 -21.67
CA GLY A 184 6.79 -7.59 -22.67
C GLY A 184 6.73 -9.13 -22.77
N ASP A 185 5.66 -9.74 -22.26
CA ASP A 185 5.51 -11.20 -22.23
C ASP A 185 5.05 -11.70 -23.60
N LEU A 186 6.01 -11.81 -24.52
CA LEU A 186 5.76 -12.23 -25.89
C LEU A 186 5.14 -13.64 -25.96
N ALA A 187 5.54 -14.55 -25.07
CA ALA A 187 5.00 -15.90 -25.03
C ALA A 187 3.52 -15.90 -24.63
N MET A 188 3.14 -15.09 -23.64
CA MET A 188 1.74 -14.87 -23.30
C MET A 188 0.94 -14.24 -24.44
N ILE A 189 1.49 -13.25 -25.13
CA ILE A 189 0.83 -12.60 -26.27
C ILE A 189 0.58 -13.61 -27.41
N GLN A 190 1.60 -14.40 -27.76
CA GLN A 190 1.50 -15.45 -28.78
C GLN A 190 0.44 -16.49 -28.40
N TRP A 191 0.43 -16.90 -27.12
CA TRP A 191 -0.57 -17.84 -26.62
C TRP A 191 -1.98 -17.25 -26.64
N LEU A 192 -2.19 -16.06 -26.08
CA LEU A 192 -3.48 -15.35 -26.08
C LEU A 192 -4.01 -15.18 -27.51
N HIS A 193 -3.12 -14.83 -28.45
CA HIS A 193 -3.48 -14.72 -29.85
C HIS A 193 -3.89 -16.08 -30.45
N SER A 194 -3.17 -17.16 -30.12
CA SER A 194 -3.48 -18.51 -30.63
C SER A 194 -4.83 -19.07 -30.17
N VAL A 195 -5.32 -18.64 -29.00
CA VAL A 195 -6.61 -19.10 -28.44
C VAL A 195 -7.79 -18.22 -28.84
N GLY A 196 -7.62 -17.31 -29.79
CA GLY A 196 -8.71 -16.48 -30.30
C GLY A 196 -9.08 -15.27 -29.44
N ALA A 197 -8.30 -14.95 -28.39
CA ALA A 197 -8.37 -13.62 -27.75
C ALA A 197 -7.79 -12.50 -28.66
N ALA A 198 -7.35 -12.86 -29.87
CA ALA A 198 -6.69 -12.03 -30.88
C ALA A 198 -7.58 -11.00 -31.58
N ASP A 199 -8.91 -11.20 -31.61
CA ASP A 199 -9.83 -10.24 -32.24
C ASP A 199 -9.83 -8.86 -31.54
N GLU A 200 -9.05 -8.74 -30.45
CA GLU A 200 -8.87 -7.56 -29.62
C GLU A 200 -7.42 -7.01 -29.57
N CYS A 201 -6.54 -7.28 -30.54
CA CYS A 201 -5.24 -6.57 -30.55
C CYS A 201 -5.50 -5.05 -30.64
N THR A 202 -5.21 -4.31 -29.58
CA THR A 202 -5.47 -2.87 -29.53
C THR A 202 -4.21 -2.05 -29.83
N VAL A 203 -4.40 -0.80 -30.25
CA VAL A 203 -3.31 0.18 -30.34
C VAL A 203 -2.69 0.44 -28.95
N ASN A 204 -3.43 0.22 -27.86
CA ASN A 204 -2.90 0.35 -26.50
C ASN A 204 -1.87 -0.73 -26.19
N ALA A 205 -1.99 -1.95 -26.74
CA ALA A 205 -0.96 -2.98 -26.57
C ALA A 205 0.39 -2.52 -27.14
N VAL A 206 0.39 -1.95 -28.35
CA VAL A 206 1.61 -1.42 -28.99
C VAL A 206 2.14 -0.20 -28.23
N THR A 207 1.24 0.68 -27.76
CA THR A 207 1.61 1.83 -26.93
C THR A 207 2.29 1.36 -25.64
N ASN A 208 1.65 0.48 -24.86
CA ASN A 208 2.19 -0.07 -23.62
C ASN A 208 3.55 -0.76 -23.82
N ALA A 209 3.71 -1.54 -24.91
CA ALA A 209 4.97 -2.18 -25.23
C ALA A 209 6.06 -1.15 -25.57
N ALA A 210 5.72 -0.08 -26.30
CA ALA A 210 6.64 1.01 -26.61
C ALA A 210 7.07 1.81 -25.38
N GLU A 211 6.13 2.11 -24.49
CA GLU A 211 6.40 2.78 -23.23
C GLU A 211 7.36 2.00 -22.35
N ASN A 212 7.33 0.66 -22.38
CA ASN A 212 8.17 -0.21 -21.55
C ASN A 212 9.37 -0.83 -22.30
N GLY A 213 9.63 -0.41 -23.55
CA GLY A 213 10.85 -0.76 -24.27
C GLY A 213 10.84 -2.15 -24.91
N HIS A 214 9.66 -2.77 -25.08
CA HIS A 214 9.52 -4.13 -25.58
C HIS A 214 9.46 -4.18 -27.11
N LEU A 215 10.61 -3.92 -27.76
CA LEU A 215 10.71 -3.85 -29.23
C LEU A 215 10.20 -5.13 -29.94
N GLU A 216 10.57 -6.31 -29.46
CA GLU A 216 10.16 -7.57 -30.09
C GLU A 216 8.65 -7.81 -29.97
N THR A 217 8.03 -7.37 -28.87
CA THR A 217 6.57 -7.35 -28.73
C THR A 217 5.91 -6.41 -29.74
N ILE A 218 6.46 -5.20 -29.93
CA ILE A 218 5.94 -4.24 -30.92
C ILE A 218 6.02 -4.82 -32.34
N LYS A 219 7.17 -5.40 -32.71
CA LYS A 219 7.36 -6.03 -34.03
C LYS A 219 6.35 -7.15 -34.23
N TRP A 220 6.24 -8.06 -33.25
CA TRP A 220 5.32 -9.18 -33.34
C TRP A 220 3.86 -8.74 -33.47
N LEU A 221 3.42 -7.78 -32.64
CA LEU A 221 2.07 -7.21 -32.72
C LEU A 221 1.83 -6.52 -34.08
N THR A 222 2.83 -5.81 -34.60
CA THR A 222 2.74 -5.13 -35.91
C THR A 222 2.55 -6.13 -37.05
N GLU A 223 3.37 -7.19 -37.07
CA GLU A 223 3.35 -8.24 -38.09
C GLU A 223 2.05 -9.06 -38.07
N HIS A 224 1.58 -9.44 -36.87
CA HIS A 224 0.50 -10.43 -36.72
C HIS A 224 -0.87 -9.80 -36.50
N CYS A 225 -0.96 -8.62 -35.86
CA CYS A 225 -2.24 -7.96 -35.59
C CYS A 225 -2.55 -6.79 -36.55
N PHE A 226 -1.54 -6.10 -37.08
CA PHE A 226 -1.73 -4.86 -37.85
C PHE A 226 -1.28 -4.95 -39.32
N ARG A 227 -1.23 -6.17 -39.88
CA ARG A 227 -0.85 -6.41 -41.29
C ARG A 227 0.48 -5.77 -41.68
N SER A 228 1.43 -5.72 -40.75
CA SER A 228 2.75 -5.09 -40.90
C SER A 228 2.78 -3.56 -40.95
N ASP A 229 1.64 -2.88 -40.76
CA ASP A 229 1.60 -1.43 -40.59
C ASP A 229 1.64 -1.09 -39.09
N CYS A 230 2.75 -0.51 -38.62
CA CYS A 230 2.85 -0.12 -37.22
C CYS A 230 1.81 0.98 -36.92
N PRO A 231 0.93 0.82 -35.91
CA PRO A 231 -0.03 1.87 -35.59
C PRO A 231 0.69 3.15 -35.21
N SER A 232 0.17 4.29 -35.66
CA SER A 232 0.76 5.61 -35.38
C SER A 232 0.64 5.94 -33.89
N ILE A 233 1.64 5.56 -33.10
CA ILE A 233 1.76 5.89 -31.67
C ILE A 233 2.74 7.03 -31.45
N ARG A 234 2.60 7.75 -30.32
CA ARG A 234 3.54 8.82 -29.95
C ARG A 234 4.77 8.23 -29.28
N MET A 235 5.97 8.65 -29.70
CA MET A 235 7.21 8.16 -29.10
C MET A 235 7.60 8.89 -27.79
N ASP A 236 6.83 9.91 -27.37
CA ASP A 236 7.17 10.78 -26.23
C ASP A 236 7.48 9.98 -24.96
N GLN A 237 6.68 8.94 -24.66
CA GLN A 237 6.86 8.12 -23.47
C GLN A 237 7.99 7.08 -23.61
N ALA A 238 8.21 6.53 -24.81
CA ALA A 238 9.39 5.71 -25.10
C ALA A 238 10.69 6.53 -24.95
N ALA A 239 10.66 7.80 -25.34
CA ALA A 239 11.75 8.75 -25.14
C ALA A 239 11.95 9.10 -23.66
N ALA A 240 10.86 9.34 -22.93
CA ALA A 240 10.91 9.55 -21.49
C ALA A 240 11.61 8.41 -20.74
N ASN A 241 11.45 7.15 -21.20
CA ASN A 241 12.05 5.98 -20.59
C ASN A 241 13.38 5.53 -21.24
N GLY A 242 13.91 6.31 -22.19
CA GLY A 242 15.23 6.08 -22.78
C GLY A 242 15.31 4.87 -23.71
N HIS A 243 14.18 4.40 -24.24
CA HIS A 243 14.12 3.21 -25.10
C HIS A 243 14.52 3.54 -26.54
N LEU A 244 15.79 3.87 -26.74
CA LEU A 244 16.33 4.36 -28.01
C LEU A 244 16.04 3.42 -29.21
N GLU A 245 16.14 2.11 -29.02
CA GLU A 245 15.85 1.13 -30.08
C GLU A 245 14.37 1.11 -30.50
N VAL A 246 13.46 1.29 -29.54
CA VAL A 246 12.03 1.47 -29.83
C VAL A 246 11.80 2.78 -30.58
N ILE A 247 12.45 3.87 -30.17
CA ILE A 247 12.32 5.17 -30.83
C ILE A 247 12.82 5.10 -32.28
N ARG A 248 13.96 4.45 -32.53
CA ARG A 248 14.48 4.22 -33.89
C ARG A 248 13.47 3.44 -34.74
N TYR A 249 12.91 2.36 -34.20
CA TYR A 249 11.90 1.56 -34.89
C TYR A 249 10.63 2.37 -35.19
N LEU A 250 10.09 3.08 -34.21
CA LEU A 250 8.88 3.89 -34.37
C LEU A 250 9.10 5.06 -35.36
N HIS A 251 10.27 5.67 -35.34
CA HIS A 251 10.66 6.70 -36.30
C HIS A 251 10.71 6.17 -37.74
N ALA A 252 11.34 5.02 -37.95
CA ALA A 252 11.39 4.37 -39.27
C ALA A 252 9.97 4.05 -39.81
N ASN A 253 9.01 3.83 -38.90
CA ASN A 253 7.60 3.61 -39.22
C ASN A 253 6.75 4.89 -39.22
N GLY A 254 7.36 6.08 -39.26
CA GLY A 254 6.64 7.35 -39.42
C GLY A 254 5.86 7.82 -38.19
N SER A 255 6.12 7.26 -37.01
CA SER A 255 5.51 7.71 -35.75
C SER A 255 5.86 9.17 -35.45
N ARG A 256 4.95 9.86 -34.76
CA ARG A 256 5.09 11.28 -34.38
C ARG A 256 5.70 11.42 -32.98
N CYS A 257 6.36 12.55 -32.73
CA CYS A 257 6.70 13.00 -31.38
C CYS A 257 6.27 14.46 -31.19
N THR A 258 6.37 14.95 -29.97
CA THR A 258 6.23 16.36 -29.61
C THR A 258 7.49 16.85 -28.90
N THR A 259 7.53 18.12 -28.49
CA THR A 259 8.60 18.68 -27.63
C THR A 259 8.79 17.86 -26.34
N ASN A 260 7.74 17.15 -25.88
CA ASN A 260 7.82 16.30 -24.69
C ASN A 260 8.78 15.13 -24.84
N ALA A 261 9.04 14.62 -26.05
CA ALA A 261 10.00 13.54 -26.23
C ALA A 261 11.39 13.95 -25.72
N MET A 262 11.88 15.13 -26.14
CA MET A 262 13.19 15.62 -25.70
C MET A 262 13.13 16.15 -24.26
N ASN A 263 12.05 16.85 -23.87
CA ASN A 263 11.91 17.37 -22.50
C ASN A 263 11.95 16.23 -21.46
N MET A 264 11.22 15.14 -21.68
CA MET A 264 11.14 14.03 -20.74
C MET A 264 12.37 13.12 -20.79
N ALA A 265 12.95 12.89 -21.98
CA ALA A 265 14.24 12.21 -22.09
C ALA A 265 15.34 12.97 -21.32
N ALA A 266 15.34 14.30 -21.42
CA ALA A 266 16.26 15.15 -20.67
C ALA A 266 15.99 15.10 -19.16
N ALA A 267 14.72 15.17 -18.76
CA ALA A 267 14.30 15.05 -17.37
C ALA A 267 14.80 13.75 -16.72
N ASN A 268 14.78 12.63 -17.45
CA ASN A 268 15.19 11.32 -16.94
C ASN A 268 16.66 10.96 -17.25
N GLY A 269 17.44 11.90 -17.80
CA GLY A 269 18.88 11.74 -17.95
C GLY A 269 19.33 10.92 -19.16
N HIS A 270 18.43 10.64 -20.11
CA HIS A 270 18.70 9.84 -21.30
C HIS A 270 19.41 10.66 -22.38
N LEU A 271 20.68 11.00 -22.14
CA LEU A 271 21.48 11.85 -23.03
C LEU A 271 21.54 11.33 -24.47
N GLU A 272 21.71 10.02 -24.67
CA GLU A 272 21.74 9.42 -26.02
C GLU A 272 20.41 9.61 -26.75
N THR A 273 19.29 9.48 -26.05
CA THR A 273 17.96 9.75 -26.61
C THR A 273 17.80 11.23 -26.94
N VAL A 274 18.27 12.14 -26.09
CA VAL A 274 18.25 13.59 -26.35
C VAL A 274 19.08 13.94 -27.58
N GLN A 275 20.29 13.39 -27.71
CA GLN A 275 21.17 13.58 -28.87
C GLN A 275 20.50 13.05 -30.14
N TRP A 276 19.98 11.83 -30.10
CA TRP A 276 19.33 11.23 -31.25
C TRP A 276 18.09 12.01 -31.69
N LEU A 277 17.24 12.45 -30.74
CA LEU A 277 16.09 13.30 -31.04
C LEU A 277 16.53 14.63 -31.64
N HIS A 278 17.60 15.25 -31.16
CA HIS A 278 18.11 16.50 -31.73
C HIS A 278 18.60 16.35 -33.17
N GLU A 279 19.26 15.25 -33.49
CA GLU A 279 19.81 15.00 -34.82
C GLU A 279 18.74 14.58 -35.84
N ASN A 280 17.70 13.87 -35.41
CA ASN A 280 16.75 13.20 -36.30
C ASN A 280 15.34 13.80 -36.29
N ARG A 281 15.06 14.77 -35.40
CA ARG A 281 13.72 15.37 -35.20
C ARG A 281 13.80 16.89 -35.16
N THR A 282 12.73 17.54 -35.62
CA THR A 282 12.67 19.01 -35.76
C THR A 282 11.77 19.67 -34.71
N GLU A 283 11.03 18.88 -33.95
CA GLU A 283 10.10 19.31 -32.91
C GLU A 283 10.80 20.09 -31.78
N GLY A 284 12.08 19.79 -31.52
CA GLY A 284 12.89 20.50 -30.53
C GLY A 284 12.50 20.20 -29.07
N CYS A 285 12.66 21.19 -28.20
CA CYS A 285 12.39 21.11 -26.76
C CYS A 285 11.94 22.46 -26.23
N GLU A 286 11.59 22.51 -24.94
CA GLU A 286 11.24 23.73 -24.22
C GLU A 286 12.24 23.98 -23.09
N ARG A 287 12.11 25.11 -22.38
CA ARG A 287 12.88 25.40 -21.15
C ARG A 287 12.80 24.28 -20.11
N ALA A 288 11.68 23.55 -20.12
CA ALA A 288 11.44 22.38 -19.29
C ALA A 288 12.55 21.32 -19.41
N ALA A 289 13.21 21.18 -20.57
CA ALA A 289 14.28 20.20 -20.74
C ALA A 289 15.46 20.44 -19.80
N ILE A 290 16.00 21.67 -19.76
CA ILE A 290 17.08 22.02 -18.83
C ILE A 290 16.57 22.09 -17.39
N ASP A 291 15.38 22.67 -17.17
CA ASP A 291 14.80 22.79 -15.83
C ASP A 291 14.67 21.43 -15.15
N GLN A 292 14.07 20.43 -15.82
CA GLN A 292 13.86 19.11 -15.24
C GLN A 292 15.15 18.27 -15.20
N ALA A 293 16.03 18.37 -16.21
CA ALA A 293 17.34 17.73 -16.16
C ALA A 293 18.16 18.22 -14.95
N ALA A 294 18.11 19.53 -14.66
CA ALA A 294 18.76 20.11 -13.50
C ALA A 294 18.10 19.67 -12.18
N VAL A 295 16.77 19.68 -12.10
CA VAL A 295 16.02 19.19 -10.93
C VAL A 295 16.36 17.74 -10.61
N ASN A 296 16.60 16.90 -11.63
CA ASN A 296 16.94 15.49 -11.49
C ASN A 296 18.45 15.19 -11.49
N GLY A 297 19.30 16.22 -11.54
CA GLY A 297 20.75 16.07 -11.32
C GLY A 297 21.57 15.64 -12.54
N HIS A 298 20.97 15.65 -13.73
CA HIS A 298 21.61 15.22 -14.97
C HIS A 298 22.50 16.31 -15.57
N LEU A 299 23.63 16.59 -14.92
CA LEU A 299 24.54 17.66 -15.31
C LEU A 299 25.06 17.52 -16.75
N ASN A 300 25.33 16.30 -17.21
CA ASN A 300 25.74 16.00 -18.58
C ASN A 300 24.68 16.42 -19.61
N VAL A 301 23.40 16.17 -19.33
CA VAL A 301 22.28 16.61 -20.17
C VAL A 301 22.13 18.12 -20.14
N VAL A 302 22.23 18.74 -18.96
CA VAL A 302 22.17 20.21 -18.82
C VAL A 302 23.27 20.89 -19.63
N GLN A 303 24.52 20.39 -19.54
CA GLN A 303 25.67 20.90 -20.29
C GLN A 303 25.46 20.75 -21.79
N TRP A 304 25.00 19.57 -22.22
CA TRP A 304 24.78 19.28 -23.63
C TRP A 304 23.65 20.15 -24.21
N LEU A 305 22.51 20.25 -23.51
CA LEU A 305 21.40 21.12 -23.93
C LEU A 305 21.83 22.59 -23.97
N HIS A 306 22.61 23.06 -22.99
CA HIS A 306 23.14 24.43 -23.01
C HIS A 306 24.02 24.70 -24.22
N ALA A 307 24.87 23.74 -24.61
CA ALA A 307 25.79 23.91 -25.73
C ALA A 307 25.11 23.82 -27.11
N ASN A 308 24.02 23.06 -27.22
CA ASN A 308 23.40 22.72 -28.51
C ASN A 308 22.00 23.31 -28.74
N ARG A 309 21.39 23.94 -27.71
CA ARG A 309 20.00 24.42 -27.75
C ARG A 309 19.89 25.84 -27.18
N THR A 310 18.91 26.60 -27.65
CA THR A 310 18.80 28.06 -27.39
C THR A 310 17.64 28.45 -26.48
N GLU A 311 16.78 27.50 -26.11
CA GLU A 311 15.55 27.75 -25.34
C GLU A 311 15.83 28.28 -23.92
N GLY A 312 16.99 27.93 -23.36
CA GLY A 312 17.42 28.33 -22.02
C GLY A 312 16.74 27.53 -20.91
N CYS A 313 16.77 28.06 -19.68
CA CYS A 313 16.04 27.48 -18.55
C CYS A 313 15.27 28.58 -17.80
N THR A 314 14.74 28.25 -16.62
CA THR A 314 14.14 29.22 -15.69
C THR A 314 14.82 29.10 -14.33
N THR A 315 14.33 29.85 -13.34
CA THR A 315 14.76 29.72 -11.94
C THR A 315 14.44 28.34 -11.35
N ILE A 316 13.57 27.55 -12.01
CA ILE A 316 13.24 26.17 -11.60
C ILE A 316 14.49 25.28 -11.62
N ALA A 317 15.37 25.43 -12.62
CA ALA A 317 16.59 24.64 -12.71
C ALA A 317 17.44 24.70 -11.42
N MET A 318 17.79 25.91 -10.97
CA MET A 318 18.63 26.08 -9.78
C MET A 318 17.86 25.79 -8.49
N ASN A 319 16.60 26.24 -8.38
CA ASN A 319 15.75 25.95 -7.23
C ASN A 319 15.58 24.43 -7.00
N GLY A 320 15.34 23.68 -8.08
CA GLY A 320 15.14 22.24 -8.04
C GLY A 320 16.43 21.47 -7.78
N ALA A 321 17.55 21.87 -8.40
CA ALA A 321 18.86 21.30 -8.14
C ALA A 321 19.29 21.50 -6.68
N ALA A 322 19.07 22.71 -6.12
CA ALA A 322 19.36 23.01 -4.72
C ALA A 322 18.48 22.18 -3.76
N ARG A 323 17.17 22.06 -4.06
CA ARG A 323 16.24 21.22 -3.29
C ARG A 323 16.69 19.77 -3.19
N ARG A 324 17.21 19.20 -4.27
CA ARG A 324 17.60 17.77 -4.35
C ARG A 324 19.08 17.51 -4.04
N GLY A 325 19.84 18.53 -3.66
CA GLY A 325 21.24 18.35 -3.24
C GLY A 325 22.24 18.24 -4.39
N PHE A 326 21.85 18.57 -5.63
CA PHE A 326 22.72 18.48 -6.81
C PHE A 326 23.66 19.67 -6.90
N PHE A 327 24.61 19.76 -5.96
CA PHE A 327 25.49 20.92 -5.81
C PHE A 327 26.33 21.22 -7.07
N GLY A 328 26.78 20.18 -7.77
CA GLY A 328 27.49 20.34 -9.05
C GLY A 328 26.65 21.08 -10.10
N VAL A 329 25.36 20.76 -10.18
CA VAL A 329 24.41 21.45 -11.08
C VAL A 329 24.18 22.89 -10.62
N VAL A 330 24.03 23.14 -9.31
CA VAL A 330 23.87 24.50 -8.77
C VAL A 330 25.07 25.39 -9.11
N LYS A 331 26.29 24.92 -8.85
CA LYS A 331 27.53 25.66 -9.18
C LYS A 331 27.64 25.91 -10.68
N TRP A 332 27.33 24.89 -11.49
CA TRP A 332 27.41 25.01 -12.93
C TRP A 332 26.38 26.00 -13.49
N LEU A 333 25.12 25.94 -13.03
CA LEU A 333 24.08 26.89 -13.42
C LEU A 333 24.45 28.31 -13.02
N HIS A 334 25.00 28.51 -11.83
CA HIS A 334 25.46 29.84 -11.40
C HIS A 334 26.59 30.40 -12.27
N ALA A 335 27.55 29.55 -12.65
CA ALA A 335 28.71 29.99 -13.42
C ALA A 335 28.40 30.23 -14.91
N ASN A 336 27.39 29.56 -15.47
CA ASN A 336 27.14 29.54 -16.91
C ASN A 336 25.79 30.13 -17.34
N ARG A 337 24.90 30.46 -16.39
CA ARG A 337 23.54 30.93 -16.66
C ARG A 337 23.16 32.13 -15.80
N ASN A 338 22.28 32.99 -16.33
CA ASN A 338 21.94 34.29 -15.74
C ASN A 338 20.54 34.31 -15.10
N GLU A 339 19.75 33.25 -15.29
CA GLU A 339 18.38 33.13 -14.80
C GLU A 339 18.29 33.15 -13.27
N GLY A 340 19.32 32.67 -12.57
CA GLY A 340 19.42 32.70 -11.12
C GLY A 340 18.49 31.72 -10.38
N CYS A 341 18.16 32.06 -9.14
CA CYS A 341 17.24 31.30 -8.29
C CYS A 341 16.22 32.22 -7.62
N THR A 342 15.39 31.65 -6.74
CA THR A 342 14.56 32.42 -5.81
C THR A 342 14.84 31.97 -4.38
N THR A 343 14.17 32.56 -3.37
CA THR A 343 14.23 32.10 -1.97
C THR A 343 13.96 30.60 -1.81
N LYS A 344 13.21 30.00 -2.75
CA LYS A 344 12.94 28.56 -2.81
C LYS A 344 14.21 27.71 -2.91
N ALA A 345 15.32 28.19 -3.48
CA ALA A 345 16.56 27.43 -3.51
C ALA A 345 17.09 27.19 -2.09
N MET A 346 17.20 28.26 -1.29
CA MET A 346 17.69 28.16 0.08
C MET A 346 16.68 27.45 0.98
N ASP A 347 15.40 27.84 0.94
CA ASP A 347 14.33 27.23 1.73
C ASP A 347 14.25 25.71 1.52
N ASN A 348 14.27 25.25 0.27
CA ASN A 348 14.17 23.83 -0.02
C ASN A 348 15.48 23.07 0.19
N SER A 349 16.65 23.71 0.05
CA SER A 349 17.93 23.08 0.42
C SER A 349 18.03 22.88 1.93
N ALA A 350 17.52 23.84 2.72
CA ALA A 350 17.45 23.75 4.17
C ALA A 350 16.49 22.64 4.63
N LYS A 351 15.30 22.58 4.01
CA LYS A 351 14.31 21.51 4.21
C LYS A 351 14.89 20.10 4.05
N ASN A 352 15.83 19.90 3.11
CA ASN A 352 16.44 18.59 2.83
C ASN A 352 17.83 18.43 3.46
N GLY A 353 18.23 19.35 4.36
CA GLY A 353 19.47 19.22 5.14
C GLY A 353 20.75 19.47 4.33
N HIS A 354 20.66 20.10 3.17
CA HIS A 354 21.81 20.39 2.31
C HIS A 354 22.55 21.65 2.78
N VAL A 355 23.13 21.60 4.00
CA VAL A 355 23.80 22.73 4.66
C VAL A 355 24.86 23.39 3.78
N GLU A 356 25.66 22.60 3.05
CA GLU A 356 26.68 23.13 2.14
C GLU A 356 26.08 24.00 1.01
N ILE A 357 24.91 23.60 0.50
CA ILE A 357 24.19 24.39 -0.52
C ILE A 357 23.59 25.63 0.12
N VAL A 358 23.03 25.54 1.34
CA VAL A 358 22.53 26.70 2.08
C VAL A 358 23.63 27.74 2.30
N GLN A 359 24.79 27.31 2.79
CA GLN A 359 25.98 28.14 3.02
C GLN A 359 26.45 28.79 1.72
N TRP A 360 26.54 28.00 0.65
CA TRP A 360 26.98 28.49 -0.64
C TRP A 360 25.99 29.48 -1.25
N LEU A 361 24.69 29.20 -1.20
CA LEU A 361 23.65 30.12 -1.65
C LEU A 361 23.71 31.42 -0.84
N HIS A 362 23.91 31.37 0.47
CA HIS A 362 24.06 32.56 1.30
C HIS A 362 25.27 33.41 0.91
N GLN A 363 26.39 32.78 0.56
CA GLN A 363 27.61 33.49 0.19
C GLN A 363 27.54 34.12 -1.20
N PHE A 364 26.91 33.45 -2.17
CA PHE A 364 27.00 33.82 -3.59
C PHE A 364 25.69 34.32 -4.21
N ARG A 365 24.56 34.25 -3.49
CA ARG A 365 23.23 34.66 -3.97
C ARG A 365 22.61 35.69 -3.02
N ALA A 366 21.93 36.69 -3.58
CA ALA A 366 21.34 37.80 -2.82
C ALA A 366 19.87 37.56 -2.45
N GLU A 367 19.24 36.51 -3.01
CA GLU A 367 17.82 36.22 -2.86
C GLU A 367 17.41 35.86 -1.43
N GLY A 368 18.32 35.30 -0.63
CA GLY A 368 18.05 34.92 0.77
C GLY A 368 17.10 33.73 0.94
N CYS A 369 16.43 33.69 2.09
CA CYS A 369 15.45 32.65 2.45
C CYS A 369 14.19 33.28 3.06
N THR A 370 13.24 32.45 3.48
CA THR A 370 12.09 32.84 4.29
C THR A 370 12.11 32.08 5.62
N THR A 371 11.13 32.30 6.50
CA THR A 371 10.95 31.49 7.71
C THR A 371 10.82 29.99 7.40
N ALA A 372 10.36 29.64 6.19
CA ALA A 372 10.24 28.26 5.73
C ALA A 372 11.57 27.50 5.74
N ALA A 373 12.72 28.17 5.58
CA ALA A 373 14.02 27.52 5.66
C ALA A 373 14.24 26.87 7.03
N MET A 374 14.02 27.62 8.12
CA MET A 374 14.23 27.13 9.47
C MET A 374 13.08 26.22 9.92
N ASP A 375 11.84 26.59 9.61
CA ASP A 375 10.65 25.78 9.92
C ASP A 375 10.75 24.38 9.32
N GLN A 376 11.10 24.28 8.04
CA GLN A 376 11.21 22.99 7.36
C GLN A 376 12.51 22.26 7.71
N ALA A 377 13.62 22.95 7.98
CA ALA A 377 14.82 22.28 8.48
C ALA A 377 14.55 21.60 9.83
N ALA A 378 13.79 22.27 10.71
CA ALA A 378 13.37 21.73 11.99
C ALA A 378 12.41 20.53 11.83
N ALA A 379 11.39 20.69 10.97
CA ALA A 379 10.41 19.64 10.66
C ALA A 379 11.06 18.32 10.22
N TYR A 380 12.17 18.38 9.46
CA TYR A 380 12.89 17.20 8.96
C TYR A 380 14.12 16.82 9.79
N GLY A 381 14.30 17.41 10.97
CA GLY A 381 15.31 16.98 11.93
C GLY A 381 16.74 17.44 11.61
N HIS A 382 16.90 18.42 10.72
CA HIS A 382 18.21 18.92 10.29
C HIS A 382 18.76 19.97 11.26
N LEU A 383 19.07 19.56 12.49
CA LEU A 383 19.50 20.45 13.57
C LEU A 383 20.70 21.35 13.19
N GLU A 384 21.67 20.81 12.46
CA GLU A 384 22.84 21.59 12.03
C GLU A 384 22.46 22.72 11.04
N THR A 385 21.50 22.48 10.15
CA THR A 385 20.93 23.52 9.30
C THR A 385 20.18 24.56 10.13
N VAL A 386 19.41 24.14 11.13
CA VAL A 386 18.65 25.04 12.02
C VAL A 386 19.59 25.96 12.78
N LYS A 387 20.64 25.41 13.41
CA LYS A 387 21.67 26.18 14.12
C LYS A 387 22.35 27.18 13.17
N TRP A 388 22.76 26.71 12.00
CA TRP A 388 23.43 27.56 11.03
C TRP A 388 22.53 28.72 10.57
N LEU A 389 21.26 28.44 10.25
CA LEU A 389 20.28 29.47 9.88
C LEU A 389 20.06 30.46 11.03
N HIS A 390 19.98 29.98 12.27
CA HIS A 390 19.82 30.84 13.45
C HIS A 390 20.99 31.80 13.65
N GLU A 391 22.22 31.33 13.42
CA GLU A 391 23.43 32.15 13.59
C GLU A 391 23.64 33.16 12.44
N HIS A 392 23.20 32.85 11.22
CA HIS A 392 23.58 33.59 10.01
C HIS A 392 22.42 34.30 9.30
N ARG A 393 21.16 34.04 9.68
CA ARG A 393 19.95 34.60 9.05
C ARG A 393 19.07 35.32 10.07
N SER A 394 18.36 36.34 9.62
CA SER A 394 17.50 37.19 10.47
C SER A 394 16.01 36.89 10.30
N GLU A 395 15.63 36.06 9.34
CA GLU A 395 14.24 35.71 9.05
C GLU A 395 13.57 34.95 10.20
N GLY A 396 14.33 34.17 10.98
CA GLY A 396 13.80 33.39 12.11
C GLY A 396 12.95 32.19 11.70
N CYS A 397 12.12 31.72 12.62
CA CYS A 397 11.17 30.63 12.43
C CYS A 397 9.78 31.05 12.92
N THR A 398 8.80 30.15 12.80
CA THR A 398 7.46 30.28 13.38
C THR A 398 7.21 29.14 14.36
N THR A 399 6.03 29.08 14.97
CA THR A 399 5.62 27.93 15.81
C THR A 399 5.65 26.61 15.04
N ALA A 400 5.55 26.65 13.70
CA ALA A 400 5.64 25.48 12.84
C ALA A 400 6.96 24.72 13.00
N ALA A 401 8.08 25.40 13.30
CA ALA A 401 9.36 24.73 13.52
C ALA A 401 9.30 23.69 14.64
N MET A 402 8.74 24.06 15.80
CA MET A 402 8.62 23.16 16.95
C MET A 402 7.45 22.19 16.79
N ASP A 403 6.32 22.65 16.26
CA ASP A 403 5.14 21.81 16.00
C ASP A 403 5.47 20.64 15.04
N ASP A 404 6.14 20.93 13.92
CA ASP A 404 6.47 19.91 12.91
C ASP A 404 7.69 19.07 13.31
N ALA A 405 8.64 19.61 14.09
CA ALA A 405 9.72 18.81 14.68
C ALA A 405 9.15 17.80 15.68
N ALA A 406 8.15 18.19 16.46
CA ALA A 406 7.45 17.29 17.37
C ALA A 406 6.63 16.23 16.62
N LEU A 407 5.92 16.63 15.56
CA LEU A 407 5.20 15.72 14.66
C LEU A 407 6.09 14.59 14.12
N ASN A 408 7.33 14.91 13.72
CA ASN A 408 8.28 13.94 13.17
C ASN A 408 9.21 13.29 14.23
N GLY A 409 8.97 13.55 15.51
CA GLY A 409 9.69 12.87 16.60
C GLY A 409 11.11 13.38 16.84
N HIS A 410 11.47 14.55 16.32
CA HIS A 410 12.82 15.12 16.42
C HIS A 410 13.04 15.85 17.76
N LEU A 411 13.04 15.08 18.86
CA LEU A 411 13.18 15.61 20.23
C LEU A 411 14.38 16.55 20.40
N HIS A 412 15.53 16.23 19.80
CA HIS A 412 16.73 17.05 19.88
C HIS A 412 16.56 18.43 19.22
N VAL A 413 15.75 18.54 18.16
CA VAL A 413 15.39 19.83 17.54
C VAL A 413 14.40 20.58 18.43
N VAL A 414 13.40 19.89 18.98
CA VAL A 414 12.41 20.50 19.90
C VAL A 414 13.10 21.11 21.12
N GLN A 415 14.03 20.37 21.74
CA GLN A 415 14.84 20.83 22.87
C GLN A 415 15.65 22.07 22.50
N TRP A 416 16.37 22.01 21.38
CA TRP A 416 17.19 23.13 20.94
C TRP A 416 16.36 24.38 20.62
N LEU A 417 15.22 24.22 19.93
CA LEU A 417 14.30 25.32 19.63
C LEU A 417 13.74 25.93 20.92
N HIS A 418 13.40 25.12 21.92
CA HIS A 418 12.93 25.63 23.21
C HIS A 418 14.00 26.44 23.95
N GLU A 419 15.25 25.99 23.93
CA GLU A 419 16.35 26.68 24.60
C GLU A 419 16.81 27.95 23.86
N SER A 420 16.71 27.96 22.54
CA SER A 420 17.37 28.97 21.68
C SER A 420 16.40 29.96 21.01
N ARG A 421 15.09 29.68 21.00
CA ARG A 421 14.05 30.46 20.30
C ARG A 421 12.90 30.83 21.23
N SER A 422 12.16 31.89 20.87
CA SER A 422 11.07 32.44 21.70
C SER A 422 9.67 32.23 21.10
N GLU A 423 9.58 31.74 19.86
CA GLU A 423 8.33 31.54 19.13
C GLU A 423 7.42 30.48 19.78
N GLY A 424 8.01 29.47 20.42
CA GLY A 424 7.28 28.41 21.10
C GLY A 424 6.62 27.39 20.16
N CYS A 425 5.58 26.72 20.65
CA CYS A 425 4.79 25.75 19.91
C CYS A 425 3.28 26.04 20.11
N THR A 426 2.44 25.22 19.49
CA THR A 426 0.99 25.19 19.75
C THR A 426 0.58 23.83 20.31
N THR A 427 -0.71 23.61 20.57
CA THR A 427 -1.23 22.28 20.92
C THR A 427 -0.93 21.23 19.84
N ALA A 428 -0.68 21.67 18.59
CA ALA A 428 -0.34 20.79 17.48
C ALA A 428 0.95 20.00 17.72
N ALA A 429 1.94 20.54 18.44
CA ALA A 429 3.16 19.81 18.79
C ALA A 429 2.86 18.51 19.54
N MET A 430 2.08 18.60 20.62
CA MET A 430 1.74 17.44 21.44
C MET A 430 0.71 16.54 20.75
N ASP A 431 -0.31 17.11 20.09
CA ASP A 431 -1.33 16.37 19.36
C ASP A 431 -0.71 15.51 18.25
N ASN A 432 0.20 16.07 17.46
CA ASN A 432 0.85 15.35 16.37
C ASN A 432 1.92 14.38 16.88
N ALA A 433 2.71 14.74 17.90
CA ALA A 433 3.65 13.81 18.51
C ALA A 433 2.93 12.58 19.10
N ALA A 434 1.76 12.77 19.72
CA ALA A 434 0.91 11.69 20.18
C ALA A 434 0.37 10.84 19.03
N ALA A 435 -0.12 11.50 17.97
CA ALA A 435 -0.64 10.84 16.78
C ALA A 435 0.36 9.89 16.13
N PHE A 436 1.66 10.22 16.10
CA PHE A 436 2.73 9.40 15.51
C PHE A 436 3.51 8.57 16.55
N GLY A 437 3.04 8.53 17.80
CA GLY A 437 3.59 7.64 18.83
C GLY A 437 4.94 8.09 19.40
N HIS A 438 5.32 9.36 19.25
CA HIS A 438 6.55 9.93 19.77
C HIS A 438 6.45 10.22 21.27
N LEU A 439 6.35 9.17 22.09
CA LEU A 439 6.13 9.27 23.55
C LEU A 439 7.18 10.12 24.25
N ALA A 440 8.45 10.02 23.87
CA ALA A 440 9.51 10.84 24.45
C ALA A 440 9.31 12.34 24.18
N VAL A 441 8.81 12.71 23.00
CA VAL A 441 8.48 14.10 22.67
C VAL A 441 7.27 14.57 23.49
N VAL A 442 6.22 13.76 23.59
CA VAL A 442 5.02 14.09 24.39
C VAL A 442 5.37 14.29 25.87
N GLN A 443 6.15 13.37 26.45
CA GLN A 443 6.62 13.48 27.84
C GLN A 443 7.44 14.74 28.07
N TRP A 444 8.34 15.05 27.12
CA TRP A 444 9.18 16.23 27.22
C TRP A 444 8.35 17.52 27.08
N LEU A 445 7.45 17.60 26.10
CA LEU A 445 6.54 18.75 25.92
C LEU A 445 5.67 18.94 27.16
N HIS A 446 5.10 17.86 27.72
CA HIS A 446 4.29 17.93 28.93
C HIS A 446 5.05 18.48 30.15
N THR A 447 6.34 18.20 30.24
CA THR A 447 7.17 18.63 31.39
C THR A 447 7.68 20.06 31.22
N ASN A 448 7.91 20.53 29.99
CA ASN A 448 8.63 21.77 29.71
C ASN A 448 7.79 22.87 29.03
N ARG A 449 6.56 22.56 28.60
CA ARG A 449 5.68 23.46 27.85
C ARG A 449 4.28 23.52 28.48
N GLU A 450 3.61 24.65 28.35
CA GLU A 450 2.30 24.91 28.98
C GLU A 450 1.12 24.82 27.99
N GLU A 451 1.40 24.77 26.68
CA GLU A 451 0.39 24.76 25.62
C GLU A 451 -0.54 23.54 25.70
N GLY A 452 -0.03 22.39 26.16
CA GLY A 452 -0.82 21.16 26.33
C GLY A 452 -1.18 20.46 25.02
N CYS A 453 -2.29 19.71 25.06
CA CYS A 453 -2.84 18.99 23.90
C CYS A 453 -4.36 19.21 23.80
N THR A 454 -4.98 18.59 22.82
CA THR A 454 -6.44 18.51 22.69
C THR A 454 -6.88 17.04 22.67
N ALA A 455 -8.18 16.78 22.48
CA ALA A 455 -8.68 15.42 22.28
C ALA A 455 -8.06 14.74 21.04
N ASP A 456 -7.54 15.52 20.07
CA ASP A 456 -6.89 14.99 18.87
C ASP A 456 -5.66 14.13 19.19
N ALA A 457 -4.94 14.40 20.28
CA ALA A 457 -3.82 13.57 20.71
C ALA A 457 -4.24 12.11 20.90
N MET A 458 -5.31 11.88 21.66
CA MET A 458 -5.80 10.52 21.93
C MET A 458 -6.57 9.96 20.74
N ASP A 459 -7.38 10.77 20.04
CA ASP A 459 -8.17 10.34 18.89
C ASP A 459 -7.31 9.85 17.73
N ARG A 460 -6.19 10.54 17.46
CA ARG A 460 -5.25 10.17 16.39
C ARG A 460 -4.29 9.07 16.84
N ALA A 461 -3.90 9.02 18.12
CA ALA A 461 -3.15 7.89 18.67
C ALA A 461 -3.95 6.58 18.59
N ALA A 462 -5.28 6.63 18.82
CA ALA A 462 -6.18 5.50 18.63
C ALA A 462 -6.21 5.00 17.18
N ARG A 463 -6.22 5.93 16.21
CA ARG A 463 -6.15 5.61 14.77
C ARG A 463 -4.88 4.86 14.39
N GLN A 464 -3.72 5.30 14.89
CA GLN A 464 -2.43 4.73 14.55
C GLN A 464 -2.05 3.54 15.45
N GLY A 465 -2.86 3.27 16.48
CA GLY A 465 -2.70 2.10 17.31
C GLY A 465 -1.65 2.24 18.42
N HIS A 466 -1.32 3.45 18.82
CA HIS A 466 -0.31 3.74 19.85
C HIS A 466 -0.90 3.59 21.26
N PHE A 467 -1.11 2.34 21.69
CA PHE A 467 -1.83 2.07 22.94
C PHE A 467 -1.11 2.58 24.19
N ASP A 468 0.23 2.49 24.24
CA ASP A 468 1.00 3.03 25.36
C ASP A 468 0.89 4.56 25.46
N MET A 469 0.80 5.25 24.31
CA MET A 469 0.53 6.68 24.26
C MET A 469 -0.85 7.00 24.85
N ILE A 470 -1.89 6.23 24.49
CA ILE A 470 -3.26 6.42 25.00
C ILE A 470 -3.30 6.24 26.52
N LYS A 471 -2.68 5.18 27.04
CA LYS A 471 -2.59 4.94 28.49
C LYS A 471 -1.83 6.06 29.19
N TRP A 472 -0.75 6.54 28.60
CA TRP A 472 0.02 7.64 29.16
C TRP A 472 -0.80 8.94 29.20
N LEU A 473 -1.47 9.29 28.09
CA LEU A 473 -2.35 10.46 27.99
C LEU A 473 -3.50 10.39 29.00
N GLN A 474 -4.14 9.23 29.19
CA GLN A 474 -5.20 9.06 30.18
C GLN A 474 -4.75 9.44 31.60
N VAL A 475 -3.53 9.06 31.98
CA VAL A 475 -3.01 9.27 33.33
C VAL A 475 -2.54 10.71 33.56
N HIS A 476 -1.99 11.36 32.53
CA HIS A 476 -1.28 12.63 32.67
C HIS A 476 -2.02 13.84 32.09
N ARG A 477 -3.08 13.63 31.31
CA ARG A 477 -3.85 14.69 30.62
C ARG A 477 -5.33 14.60 30.97
N THR A 478 -6.00 15.74 31.00
CA THR A 478 -7.43 15.85 31.38
C THR A 478 -8.36 16.00 30.19
N GLU A 479 -7.82 16.26 29.00
CA GLU A 479 -8.54 16.52 27.76
C GLU A 479 -9.32 15.30 27.26
N GLY A 480 -8.85 14.09 27.59
CA GLY A 480 -9.50 12.83 27.21
C GLY A 480 -9.48 12.57 25.71
N CYS A 481 -10.53 11.93 25.21
CA CYS A 481 -10.76 11.70 23.78
C CYS A 481 -12.15 12.20 23.38
N SER A 482 -12.42 12.21 22.08
CA SER A 482 -13.76 12.42 21.53
C SER A 482 -14.32 11.12 20.96
N LEU A 483 -15.56 11.16 20.44
CA LEU A 483 -16.16 10.04 19.70
C LEU A 483 -15.30 9.59 18.50
N PHE A 484 -14.40 10.45 17.99
CA PHE A 484 -13.52 10.09 16.89
C PHE A 484 -12.47 9.04 17.26
N ALA A 485 -12.06 8.92 18.53
CA ALA A 485 -11.12 7.87 18.95
C ALA A 485 -11.63 6.47 18.62
N MET A 486 -12.89 6.16 18.98
CA MET A 486 -13.49 4.86 18.70
C MET A 486 -13.76 4.65 17.21
N ASN A 487 -14.25 5.68 16.50
CA ASN A 487 -14.40 5.60 15.04
C ASN A 487 -13.08 5.30 14.32
N ASN A 488 -12.01 5.97 14.74
CA ASN A 488 -10.69 5.81 14.18
C ASN A 488 -10.09 4.44 14.51
N ALA A 489 -10.25 3.96 15.75
CA ALA A 489 -9.85 2.61 16.14
C ALA A 489 -10.62 1.54 15.36
N ALA A 490 -11.91 1.78 15.09
CA ALA A 490 -12.76 0.91 14.29
C ALA A 490 -12.25 0.79 12.85
N GLY A 491 -11.99 1.92 12.20
CA GLY A 491 -11.45 1.96 10.84
C GLY A 491 -10.03 1.43 10.70
N ALA A 492 -9.25 1.42 11.78
CA ALA A 492 -7.88 0.92 11.79
C ALA A 492 -7.75 -0.56 12.23
N GLY A 493 -8.86 -1.25 12.50
CA GLY A 493 -8.83 -2.66 12.91
C GLY A 493 -8.32 -2.87 14.33
N ARG A 494 -8.36 -1.85 15.20
CA ARG A 494 -7.82 -1.89 16.57
C ARG A 494 -8.90 -2.22 17.59
N LEU A 495 -9.36 -3.48 17.59
CA LEU A 495 -10.37 -3.96 18.53
C LEU A 495 -9.91 -3.82 20.00
N ASP A 496 -8.62 -4.00 20.26
CA ASP A 496 -7.98 -3.82 21.57
C ASP A 496 -8.19 -2.41 22.14
N ILE A 497 -7.88 -1.40 21.32
CA ILE A 497 -8.03 0.01 21.69
C ILE A 497 -9.50 0.38 21.75
N LEU A 498 -10.33 -0.10 20.83
CA LEU A 498 -11.75 0.19 20.80
C LEU A 498 -12.47 -0.35 22.06
N GLN A 499 -12.20 -1.60 22.44
CA GLN A 499 -12.71 -2.19 23.68
C GLN A 499 -12.24 -1.40 24.91
N TRP A 500 -10.96 -1.04 24.93
CA TRP A 500 -10.39 -0.28 26.03
C TRP A 500 -11.01 1.12 26.16
N LEU A 501 -11.20 1.84 25.04
CA LEU A 501 -11.85 3.15 25.00
C LEU A 501 -13.30 3.05 25.50
N HIS A 502 -14.04 2.04 25.04
CA HIS A 502 -15.40 1.79 25.48
C HIS A 502 -15.48 1.57 27.00
N LEU A 503 -14.60 0.71 27.55
CA LEU A 503 -14.56 0.40 28.98
C LEU A 503 -14.16 1.59 29.87
N ASN A 504 -13.24 2.44 29.41
CA ASN A 504 -12.67 3.51 30.25
C ASN A 504 -13.40 4.85 30.12
N TYR A 505 -13.98 5.15 28.95
CA TYR A 505 -14.61 6.44 28.70
C TYR A 505 -16.12 6.36 28.58
N GLY A 506 -16.70 5.17 28.36
CA GLY A 506 -18.15 4.99 28.18
C GLY A 506 -18.73 5.80 27.02
N MET A 507 -17.88 6.44 26.20
CA MET A 507 -18.30 7.20 25.04
C MET A 507 -18.76 6.23 23.96
N GLY A 508 -19.87 6.54 23.32
CA GLY A 508 -20.30 5.83 22.12
C GLY A 508 -19.46 6.21 20.90
N CYS A 509 -19.62 5.44 19.83
CA CYS A 509 -19.19 5.84 18.49
C CYS A 509 -20.42 6.29 17.68
N ASN A 510 -20.21 6.70 16.42
CA ASN A 510 -21.32 6.95 15.50
C ASN A 510 -21.22 6.03 14.28
N ASN A 511 -22.19 6.10 13.37
CA ASN A 511 -22.29 5.18 12.23
C ASN A 511 -21.03 5.12 11.35
N ARG A 512 -20.16 6.15 11.39
CA ARG A 512 -18.86 6.12 10.68
C ARG A 512 -17.92 5.03 11.18
N ALA A 513 -18.04 4.58 12.43
CA ALA A 513 -17.27 3.45 12.94
C ALA A 513 -17.58 2.17 12.14
N MET A 514 -18.86 1.87 11.90
CA MET A 514 -19.27 0.73 11.08
C MET A 514 -18.86 0.91 9.62
N GLU A 515 -19.02 2.11 9.04
CA GLU A 515 -18.61 2.38 7.66
C GLU A 515 -17.10 2.17 7.46
N ALA A 516 -16.28 2.66 8.39
CA ALA A 516 -14.83 2.52 8.34
C ALA A 516 -14.38 1.07 8.60
N ALA A 517 -14.99 0.36 9.55
CA ALA A 517 -14.74 -1.05 9.79
C ALA A 517 -15.13 -1.92 8.58
N ALA A 518 -16.25 -1.60 7.91
CA ALA A 518 -16.69 -2.29 6.70
C ALA A 518 -15.77 -2.02 5.51
N PHE A 519 -15.24 -0.80 5.37
CA PHE A 519 -14.23 -0.49 4.36
C PHE A 519 -12.93 -1.29 4.61
N GLY A 520 -12.44 -1.31 5.85
CA GLY A 520 -11.21 -2.04 6.23
C GLY A 520 -11.35 -3.57 6.30
N GLY A 521 -12.56 -4.12 6.18
CA GLY A 521 -12.80 -5.55 6.31
C GLY A 521 -12.76 -6.07 7.76
N HIS A 522 -12.89 -5.20 8.75
CA HIS A 522 -12.77 -5.51 10.19
C HIS A 522 -14.07 -6.09 10.75
N PHE A 523 -14.36 -7.34 10.40
CA PHE A 523 -15.60 -8.03 10.80
C PHE A 523 -15.75 -8.13 12.34
N ASP A 524 -14.66 -8.42 13.05
CA ASP A 524 -14.65 -8.54 14.51
C ASP A 524 -15.06 -7.25 15.20
N ILE A 525 -14.67 -6.10 14.64
CA ILE A 525 -15.12 -4.79 15.09
C ILE A 525 -16.60 -4.57 14.80
N LEU A 526 -17.09 -4.89 13.60
CA LEU A 526 -18.53 -4.77 13.29
C LEU A 526 -19.41 -5.61 14.21
N ASP A 527 -19.00 -6.85 14.48
CA ASP A 527 -19.67 -7.74 15.41
C ASP A 527 -19.65 -7.19 16.85
N PHE A 528 -18.52 -6.63 17.30
CA PHE A 528 -18.43 -5.95 18.60
C PHE A 528 -19.37 -4.75 18.69
N LEU A 529 -19.33 -3.84 17.70
CA LEU A 529 -20.17 -2.64 17.65
C LEU A 529 -21.67 -2.96 17.69
N HIS A 530 -22.07 -4.06 17.03
CA HIS A 530 -23.45 -4.53 17.03
C HIS A 530 -23.87 -5.16 18.36
N ARG A 531 -23.02 -6.00 18.97
CA ARG A 531 -23.35 -6.68 20.24
C ARG A 531 -23.52 -5.72 21.41
N GLU A 532 -22.71 -4.68 21.43
CA GLU A 532 -22.75 -3.64 22.47
C GLU A 532 -23.74 -2.51 22.14
N ASP A 533 -24.52 -2.64 21.04
CA ASP A 533 -25.51 -1.67 20.56
C ASP A 533 -24.98 -0.22 20.49
N LEU A 534 -23.74 -0.06 20.01
CA LEU A 534 -23.04 1.23 20.08
C LEU A 534 -23.41 2.20 18.96
N THR A 535 -23.93 1.70 17.83
CA THR A 535 -24.23 2.51 16.62
C THR A 535 -25.29 1.86 15.74
N HIS A 536 -25.90 2.66 14.86
CA HIS A 536 -26.83 2.15 13.84
C HIS A 536 -26.14 1.92 12.49
N CYS A 537 -26.63 0.94 11.74
CA CYS A 537 -26.16 0.67 10.38
C CYS A 537 -26.77 1.66 9.37
N THR A 538 -25.96 2.13 8.42
CA THR A 538 -26.40 2.92 7.26
C THR A 538 -26.24 2.09 5.98
N ALA A 539 -26.91 2.51 4.90
CA ALA A 539 -26.72 1.89 3.57
C ALA A 539 -25.27 2.02 3.05
N ASP A 540 -24.52 3.03 3.52
CA ASP A 540 -23.14 3.26 3.12
C ASP A 540 -22.19 2.16 3.62
N VAL A 541 -22.49 1.51 4.74
CA VAL A 541 -21.71 0.36 5.26
C VAL A 541 -21.67 -0.78 4.22
N ALA A 542 -22.82 -1.10 3.61
CA ALA A 542 -22.92 -2.13 2.58
C ALA A 542 -22.21 -1.72 1.27
N ILE A 543 -22.29 -0.43 0.90
CA ILE A 543 -21.58 0.11 -0.26
C ILE A 543 -20.06 -0.04 -0.10
N LYS A 544 -19.53 0.28 1.08
CA LYS A 544 -18.09 0.16 1.38
C LYS A 544 -17.64 -1.30 1.38
N ALA A 545 -18.43 -2.20 1.98
CA ALA A 545 -18.15 -3.63 1.96
C ALA A 545 -18.09 -4.20 0.53
N VAL A 546 -19.03 -3.83 -0.35
CA VAL A 546 -19.04 -4.27 -1.76
C VAL A 546 -17.89 -3.68 -2.56
N ALA A 547 -17.57 -2.40 -2.37
CA ALA A 547 -16.48 -1.75 -3.10
C ALA A 547 -15.12 -2.42 -2.85
N GLU A 548 -14.91 -2.93 -1.64
CA GLU A 548 -13.66 -3.60 -1.22
C GLU A 548 -13.74 -5.14 -1.28
N GLY A 549 -14.84 -5.71 -1.76
CA GLY A 549 -15.01 -7.16 -1.91
C GLY A 549 -15.04 -7.93 -0.58
N HIS A 550 -15.68 -7.36 0.45
CA HIS A 550 -15.87 -7.99 1.76
C HIS A 550 -17.27 -8.62 1.86
N LEU A 551 -17.46 -9.75 1.17
CA LEU A 551 -18.76 -10.42 1.08
C LEU A 551 -19.29 -10.92 2.42
N GLU A 552 -18.42 -11.37 3.33
CA GLU A 552 -18.82 -11.82 4.67
C GLU A 552 -19.49 -10.68 5.46
N ILE A 553 -18.99 -9.46 5.29
CA ILE A 553 -19.58 -8.26 5.89
C ILE A 553 -20.92 -7.97 5.23
N LEU A 554 -21.01 -8.03 3.90
CA LEU A 554 -22.26 -7.82 3.17
C LEU A 554 -23.36 -8.82 3.59
N GLU A 555 -23.02 -10.10 3.69
CA GLU A 555 -23.92 -11.15 4.19
C GLU A 555 -24.41 -10.86 5.58
N TRP A 556 -23.50 -10.46 6.47
CA TRP A 556 -23.83 -10.11 7.85
C TRP A 556 -24.77 -8.93 7.92
N LEU A 557 -24.56 -7.91 7.09
CA LEU A 557 -25.43 -6.73 7.00
C LEU A 557 -26.84 -7.12 6.57
N PHE A 558 -27.00 -7.96 5.53
CA PHE A 558 -28.33 -8.42 5.11
C PHE A 558 -29.04 -9.31 6.16
N GLN A 559 -28.29 -9.93 7.07
CA GLN A 559 -28.87 -10.74 8.17
C GLN A 559 -29.36 -9.86 9.34
N HIS A 560 -28.63 -8.80 9.69
CA HIS A 560 -28.88 -8.01 10.91
C HIS A 560 -29.55 -6.67 10.62
N TYR A 561 -29.43 -6.15 9.40
CA TYR A 561 -29.97 -4.86 8.96
C TYR A 561 -30.69 -5.01 7.60
N PRO A 562 -31.87 -5.66 7.57
CA PRO A 562 -32.61 -5.94 6.35
C PRO A 562 -33.36 -4.73 5.75
N GLU A 563 -33.35 -3.57 6.41
CA GLU A 563 -33.81 -2.28 5.89
C GLU A 563 -33.19 -1.99 4.51
N PRO A 564 -33.83 -1.21 3.62
CA PRO A 564 -33.58 -1.29 2.17
C PRO A 564 -32.17 -0.82 1.77
N ILE A 565 -31.23 -1.77 1.83
CA ILE A 565 -29.92 -1.67 1.21
C ILE A 565 -30.16 -1.53 -0.30
N PRO A 566 -29.64 -0.47 -0.97
CA PRO A 566 -29.96 -0.18 -2.36
C PRO A 566 -29.28 -1.17 -3.32
N SER A 567 -29.90 -2.33 -3.53
CA SER A 567 -29.33 -3.45 -4.28
C SER A 567 -28.89 -3.14 -5.70
N ALA A 568 -29.62 -2.28 -6.43
CA ALA A 568 -29.22 -1.86 -7.78
C ALA A 568 -27.90 -1.05 -7.77
N ARG A 569 -27.70 -0.21 -6.74
CA ARG A 569 -26.46 0.54 -6.56
C ARG A 569 -25.30 -0.39 -6.18
N LEU A 570 -25.55 -1.37 -5.31
CA LEU A 570 -24.55 -2.39 -4.97
C LEU A 570 -24.14 -3.21 -6.18
N LEU A 571 -25.09 -3.69 -6.99
CA LEU A 571 -24.82 -4.48 -8.19
C LEU A 571 -23.91 -3.73 -9.17
N ARG A 572 -24.19 -2.44 -9.43
CA ARG A 572 -23.36 -1.59 -10.31
C ARG A 572 -21.92 -1.44 -9.79
N ILE A 573 -21.74 -1.37 -8.47
CA ILE A 573 -20.40 -1.28 -7.85
C ILE A 573 -19.71 -2.64 -7.93
N ALA A 574 -20.41 -3.72 -7.58
CA ALA A 574 -19.90 -5.09 -7.65
C ALA A 574 -19.40 -5.45 -9.06
N LYS A 575 -20.14 -5.08 -10.13
CA LYS A 575 -19.72 -5.29 -11.53
C LYS A 575 -18.34 -4.69 -11.86
N ARG A 576 -17.88 -3.67 -11.13
CA ARG A 576 -16.56 -3.04 -11.34
C ARG A 576 -15.44 -3.66 -10.50
N HIS A 577 -15.78 -4.30 -9.38
CA HIS A 577 -14.81 -4.60 -8.33
C HIS A 577 -14.81 -6.07 -7.90
N ASP A 578 -15.94 -6.76 -7.96
CA ASP A 578 -16.08 -8.14 -7.49
C ASP A 578 -17.28 -8.87 -8.13
N LEU A 579 -17.02 -9.68 -9.16
CA LEU A 579 -18.03 -10.50 -9.84
C LEU A 579 -18.63 -11.58 -8.93
N TYR A 580 -17.95 -11.95 -7.86
CA TYR A 580 -18.52 -12.89 -6.89
C TYR A 580 -19.61 -12.23 -6.04
N CYS A 581 -19.44 -10.95 -5.69
CA CYS A 581 -20.50 -10.16 -5.08
C CYS A 581 -21.70 -9.98 -6.02
N VAL A 582 -21.48 -9.86 -7.33
CA VAL A 582 -22.56 -9.84 -8.35
C VAL A 582 -23.34 -11.15 -8.32
N ASP A 583 -22.63 -12.28 -8.46
CA ASP A 583 -23.22 -13.62 -8.44
C ASP A 583 -24.03 -13.88 -7.17
N TRP A 584 -23.46 -13.55 -6.01
CA TRP A 584 -24.13 -13.70 -4.73
C TRP A 584 -25.39 -12.85 -4.61
N LEU A 585 -25.34 -11.56 -4.98
CA LEU A 585 -26.49 -10.66 -4.94
C LEU A 585 -27.65 -11.16 -5.81
N VAL A 586 -27.33 -11.72 -6.98
CA VAL A 586 -28.33 -12.21 -7.93
C VAL A 586 -28.89 -13.57 -7.51
N ARG A 587 -28.04 -14.55 -7.17
CA ARG A 587 -28.47 -15.89 -6.74
C ARG A 587 -29.34 -15.87 -5.48
N THR A 588 -29.08 -14.94 -4.58
CA THR A 588 -29.86 -14.80 -3.34
C THR A 588 -31.12 -13.94 -3.51
N GLY A 589 -31.42 -13.48 -4.74
CA GLY A 589 -32.58 -12.64 -5.04
C GLY A 589 -32.52 -11.25 -4.41
N LYS A 590 -31.33 -10.82 -3.96
CA LYS A 590 -31.12 -9.51 -3.34
C LYS A 590 -31.03 -8.40 -4.38
N ALA A 591 -30.57 -8.70 -5.59
CA ALA A 591 -30.58 -7.81 -6.75
C ALA A 591 -31.10 -8.54 -7.99
N VAL A 592 -31.70 -7.80 -8.92
CA VAL A 592 -32.05 -8.29 -10.27
C VAL A 592 -31.05 -7.68 -11.24
N ASP A 593 -30.33 -8.52 -11.98
CA ASP A 593 -29.46 -8.07 -13.07
C ASP A 593 -30.21 -8.19 -14.39
N TYR A 594 -30.50 -7.04 -15.02
CA TYR A 594 -31.18 -7.00 -16.31
C TYR A 594 -30.22 -7.16 -17.50
N ASP A 595 -28.90 -7.14 -17.26
CA ASP A 595 -27.86 -7.15 -18.31
C ASP A 595 -27.08 -8.49 -18.37
N MET A 596 -27.51 -9.53 -17.66
CA MET A 596 -26.75 -10.81 -17.55
C MET A 596 -27.17 -11.86 -18.59
N TRP A 597 -27.26 -11.46 -19.86
CA TRP A 597 -27.40 -12.35 -21.03
C TRP A 597 -26.59 -11.84 -22.22
#